data_AF-A0A3D8Y7C7-F1
#
_entry.id   AF-A0A3D8Y7C7-F1
#
_cell.length_a   1.000
_cell.length_b   1.000
_cell.length_c   1.000
_cell.angle_alpha   90.00
_cell.angle_beta   90.00
_cell.angle_gamma   90.00
#
_symmetry.space_group_name_H-M   'P 1'
#
loop_
_entity.id
_entity.type
_entity.pdbx_description
1 polymer ?
#
loop_
_entity_poly.entity_id
_entity_poly.type
_entity_poly.pdbx_seq_one_letter_code
_entity_poly.pdbx_strand_id
1 'polypeptide(L)'
;MKKMKYLLLTIIMFVGVVTYGQTTPDFFAGKWEISVKDTPMGDMKFLTDLVRQDGKLTGELSVPADASAPKRPITRVEETADKLVLYFESAEVGEIAIDLAKVDQDNLKGTLYTFEANAKRVK
;
A
#
# COMPACT_ATOMS: atom_id res chain seq x y z
N MET A 1 -44.74 -58.62 -20.56
CA MET A 1 -45.19 -57.34 -19.94
C MET A 1 -44.05 -56.78 -19.11
N LYS A 2 -43.30 -55.83 -19.66
CA LYS A 2 -42.10 -55.23 -19.04
C LYS A 2 -41.76 -53.99 -19.87
N LYS A 3 -41.94 -52.77 -19.35
CA LYS A 3 -41.13 -51.55 -19.62
C LYS A 3 -41.39 -50.55 -18.48
N MET A 4 -40.61 -50.70 -17.42
CA MET A 4 -40.48 -49.72 -16.34
C MET A 4 -39.94 -48.42 -16.94
N LYS A 5 -40.61 -47.30 -16.68
CA LYS A 5 -40.23 -45.99 -17.22
C LYS A 5 -39.02 -45.48 -16.43
N TYR A 6 -37.89 -45.30 -17.13
CA TYR A 6 -36.72 -44.57 -16.66
C TYR A 6 -37.07 -43.11 -16.38
N LEU A 7 -36.55 -42.47 -15.32
CA LEU A 7 -35.88 -41.16 -15.46
C LEU A 7 -35.15 -40.68 -14.20
N LEU A 8 -33.87 -40.35 -14.42
CA LEU A 8 -33.02 -39.32 -13.79
C LEU A 8 -32.70 -39.36 -12.28
N LEU A 9 -31.53 -39.94 -12.01
CA LEU A 9 -30.64 -39.56 -10.91
C LEU A 9 -29.87 -38.29 -11.32
N THR A 10 -30.22 -37.13 -10.75
CA THR A 10 -29.47 -35.88 -10.97
C THR A 10 -28.38 -35.76 -9.91
N ILE A 11 -27.13 -36.06 -10.29
CA ILE A 11 -25.96 -35.83 -9.46
C ILE A 11 -25.57 -34.35 -9.63
N ILE A 12 -25.70 -33.54 -8.56
CA ILE A 12 -25.25 -32.15 -8.57
C ILE A 12 -23.76 -32.16 -8.26
N MET A 13 -22.94 -32.03 -9.30
CA MET A 13 -21.50 -31.81 -9.19
C MET A 13 -21.28 -30.35 -8.79
N PHE A 14 -21.01 -30.11 -7.50
CA PHE A 14 -20.59 -28.80 -7.00
C PHE A 14 -19.11 -28.61 -7.38
N VAL A 15 -18.85 -28.10 -8.58
CA VAL A 15 -17.51 -27.64 -8.94
C VAL A 15 -17.28 -26.32 -8.22
N GLY A 16 -16.57 -26.36 -7.10
CA GLY A 16 -16.02 -25.17 -6.47
C GLY A 16 -15.00 -24.56 -7.42
N VAL A 17 -15.36 -23.47 -8.09
CA VAL A 17 -14.41 -22.66 -8.84
C VAL A 17 -13.51 -21.98 -7.81
N VAL A 18 -12.33 -22.55 -7.58
CA VAL A 18 -11.27 -21.85 -6.85
C VAL A 18 -10.67 -20.86 -7.83
N THR A 19 -11.17 -19.63 -7.81
CA THR A 19 -10.57 -18.53 -8.57
C THR A 19 -9.21 -18.21 -7.95
N TYR A 20 -8.13 -18.75 -8.50
CA TYR A 20 -6.80 -18.19 -8.29
C TYR A 20 -6.77 -16.84 -9.01
N GLY A 21 -7.12 -15.77 -8.29
CA GLY A 21 -6.96 -14.42 -8.78
C GLY A 21 -5.49 -14.24 -9.16
N GLN A 22 -5.23 -13.89 -10.42
CA GLN A 22 -3.91 -13.44 -10.81
C GLN A 22 -3.58 -12.24 -9.91
N THR A 23 -2.60 -12.41 -9.01
CA THR A 23 -2.13 -11.31 -8.18
C THR A 23 -1.46 -10.33 -9.12
N THR A 24 -2.19 -9.32 -9.57
CA THR A 24 -1.57 -8.08 -10.03
C THR A 24 -0.55 -7.69 -8.98
N PRO A 25 0.72 -7.42 -9.36
CA PRO A 25 1.71 -6.94 -8.41
C PRO A 25 1.11 -5.76 -7.66
N ASP A 26 1.09 -5.85 -6.32
CA ASP A 26 0.62 -4.73 -5.51
C ASP A 26 1.54 -3.56 -5.80
N PHE A 27 1.00 -2.57 -6.50
CA PHE A 27 1.78 -1.46 -7.01
C PHE A 27 2.45 -0.70 -5.87
N PHE A 28 1.75 -0.49 -4.75
CA PHE A 28 2.29 0.34 -3.67
C PHE A 28 3.18 -0.45 -2.73
N ALA A 29 3.03 -1.77 -2.67
CA ALA A 29 3.94 -2.61 -1.91
C ALA A 29 5.41 -2.49 -2.39
N GLY A 30 6.32 -2.61 -1.44
CA GLY A 30 7.77 -2.52 -1.63
C GLY A 30 8.39 -1.25 -1.05
N LYS A 31 9.67 -1.07 -1.37
CA LYS A 31 10.50 -0.01 -0.78
C LYS A 31 10.38 1.30 -1.53
N TRP A 32 10.23 2.39 -0.77
CA TRP A 32 10.13 3.75 -1.28
C TRP A 32 11.04 4.69 -0.52
N GLU A 33 11.72 5.59 -1.24
CA GLU A 33 12.32 6.80 -0.70
C GLU A 33 11.36 7.96 -0.94
N ILE A 34 10.90 8.60 0.13
CA ILE A 34 10.04 9.79 0.08
C ILE A 34 10.89 11.00 0.43
N SER A 35 10.93 12.01 -0.43
CA SER A 35 11.60 13.28 -0.19
C SER A 35 10.56 14.39 -0.05
N VAL A 36 10.64 15.17 1.03
CA VAL A 36 9.80 16.34 1.28
C VAL A 36 10.69 17.58 1.30
N LYS A 37 10.39 18.55 0.45
CA LYS A 37 11.25 19.74 0.26
C LYS A 37 10.74 20.95 1.01
N ASP A 38 11.65 21.88 1.27
CA ASP A 38 11.35 23.25 1.74
C ASP A 38 10.54 23.28 3.07
N THR A 39 10.73 22.27 3.92
CA THR A 39 10.14 22.28 5.26
C THR A 39 10.90 23.24 6.17
N PRO A 40 10.32 23.71 7.30
CA PRO A 40 11.02 24.59 8.24
C PRO A 40 12.33 24.02 8.78
N MET A 41 12.48 22.70 8.79
CA MET A 41 13.70 21.98 9.22
C MET A 41 14.66 21.66 8.06
N GLY A 42 14.37 22.16 6.85
CA GLY A 42 15.07 21.83 5.61
C GLY A 42 14.46 20.64 4.87
N ASP A 43 15.17 20.16 3.85
CA ASP A 43 14.75 18.99 3.08
C ASP A 43 14.81 17.73 3.93
N MET A 44 13.71 16.97 3.93
CA MET A 44 13.59 15.72 4.67
C MET A 44 13.49 14.52 3.73
N LYS A 45 14.01 13.38 4.18
CA LYS A 45 13.85 12.09 3.50
C LYS A 45 13.32 11.03 4.47
N PHE A 46 12.46 10.17 3.96
CA PHE A 46 12.01 8.95 4.61
C PHE A 46 12.30 7.74 3.73
N LEU A 47 12.67 6.62 4.35
CA LEU A 47 12.61 5.31 3.73
C LEU A 47 11.45 4.53 4.35
N THR A 48 10.71 3.82 3.52
CA THR A 48 9.67 2.89 3.98
C THR A 48 9.68 1.62 3.15
N ASP A 49 9.21 0.53 3.74
CA ASP A 49 8.92 -0.73 3.07
C ASP A 49 7.45 -1.06 3.33
N LEU A 50 6.62 -0.86 2.32
CA LEU A 50 5.19 -1.08 2.43
C LEU A 50 4.88 -2.55 2.15
N VAL A 51 4.28 -3.21 3.13
CA VAL A 51 3.92 -4.63 3.04
C VAL A 51 2.43 -4.81 3.19
N ARG A 52 1.85 -5.71 2.39
CA ARG A 52 0.45 -6.08 2.47
C ARG A 52 0.27 -7.13 3.58
N GLN A 53 -0.46 -6.79 4.63
CA GLN A 53 -0.83 -7.70 5.71
C GLN A 53 -2.36 -7.66 5.85
N ASP A 54 -3.00 -8.82 5.83
CA ASP A 54 -4.46 -8.96 5.94
C ASP A 54 -5.25 -8.05 4.96
N GLY A 55 -4.71 -7.89 3.75
CA GLY A 55 -5.32 -7.09 2.68
C GLY A 55 -5.10 -5.58 2.79
N LYS A 56 -4.39 -5.08 3.81
CA LYS A 56 -4.05 -3.66 4.01
C LYS A 56 -2.55 -3.43 3.94
N LEU A 57 -2.14 -2.26 3.45
CA LEU A 57 -0.73 -1.85 3.51
C LEU A 57 -0.37 -1.39 4.91
N THR A 58 0.84 -1.74 5.33
CA THR A 58 1.46 -1.28 6.57
C THR A 58 2.96 -1.10 6.36
N GLY A 59 3.63 -0.43 7.30
CA GLY A 59 5.07 -0.22 7.26
C GLY A 59 5.53 0.76 8.34
N GLU A 60 6.75 1.21 8.19
CA GLU A 60 7.40 2.18 9.07
C GLU A 60 8.23 3.17 8.24
N LEU A 61 8.36 4.40 8.73
CA LEU A 61 9.19 5.45 8.15
C LEU A 61 10.48 5.54 8.96
N SER A 62 11.63 5.41 8.30
CA SER A 62 12.94 5.69 8.88
C SER A 62 13.56 6.92 8.23
N VAL A 63 14.45 7.60 8.96
CA VAL A 63 15.20 8.76 8.43
C VAL A 63 16.59 8.26 8.01
N PRO A 64 16.89 8.13 6.71
CA PRO A 64 18.16 7.54 6.26
C PRO A 64 19.39 8.34 6.67
N ALA A 65 19.23 9.65 6.91
CA ALA A 65 20.31 10.53 7.37
C ALA A 65 20.66 10.32 8.86
N ASP A 66 19.79 9.67 9.63
CA ASP A 66 20.00 9.40 11.06
C ASP A 66 19.51 7.99 11.40
N ALA A 67 20.44 7.03 11.37
CA ALA A 67 20.15 5.64 11.70
C ALA A 67 19.79 5.41 13.18
N SER A 68 20.05 6.39 14.06
CA SER A 68 19.69 6.33 15.48
C SER A 68 18.28 6.85 15.76
N ALA A 69 17.69 7.59 14.81
CA ALA A 69 16.33 8.08 14.93
C ALA A 69 15.34 6.90 15.02
N PRO A 70 14.37 6.95 15.96
CA PRO A 70 13.35 5.92 16.05
C PRO A 70 12.53 5.89 14.76
N LYS A 71 12.27 4.68 14.26
CA LYS A 71 11.35 4.48 13.15
C LYS A 71 9.94 4.87 13.58
N ARG A 72 9.18 5.47 12.67
CA ARG A 72 7.81 5.92 12.91
C ARG A 72 6.85 4.93 12.27
N PRO A 73 6.07 4.16 13.05
CA PRO A 73 5.06 3.28 12.50
C PRO A 73 4.04 4.06 11.66
N ILE A 74 3.63 3.49 10.53
CA ILE A 74 2.49 3.99 9.78
C ILE A 74 1.23 3.55 10.52
N THR A 75 0.47 4.51 11.05
CA THR A 75 -0.72 4.25 11.88
C THR A 75 -1.92 3.84 11.02
N ARG A 76 -1.98 4.36 9.80
CA ARG A 76 -3.05 4.09 8.83
C ARG A 76 -2.56 4.31 7.42
N VAL A 77 -3.07 3.50 6.49
CA VAL A 77 -2.93 3.71 5.05
C VAL A 77 -4.32 3.84 4.44
N GLU A 78 -4.51 4.89 3.64
CA GLU A 78 -5.66 4.99 2.73
C GLU A 78 -5.14 4.87 1.30
N GLU A 79 -5.70 3.93 0.54
CA GLU A 79 -5.27 3.65 -0.82
C GLU A 79 -6.47 3.63 -1.77
N THR A 80 -6.21 4.07 -3.00
CA THR A 80 -7.11 3.92 -4.14
C THR A 80 -6.32 3.37 -5.33
N ALA A 81 -6.92 3.30 -6.51
CA ALA A 81 -6.20 2.88 -7.71
C ALA A 81 -4.97 3.75 -8.00
N ASP A 82 -5.02 5.06 -7.71
CA ASP A 82 -4.00 6.04 -8.14
C ASP A 82 -3.40 6.86 -6.99
N LYS A 83 -3.87 6.66 -5.75
CA LYS A 83 -3.42 7.43 -4.58
C LYS A 83 -3.07 6.54 -3.41
N LEU A 84 -2.12 7.02 -2.62
CA LEU A 84 -1.63 6.44 -1.38
C LEU A 84 -1.51 7.57 -0.35
N VAL A 85 -2.13 7.40 0.80
CA VAL A 85 -2.02 8.32 1.94
C VAL A 85 -1.43 7.56 3.11
N LEU A 86 -0.30 8.02 3.63
CA LEU A 86 0.41 7.40 4.76
C LEU A 86 0.26 8.28 5.99
N TYR A 87 -0.41 7.78 7.02
CA TYR A 87 -0.58 8.47 8.30
C TYR A 87 0.47 7.98 9.30
N PHE A 88 1.06 8.90 10.06
CA PHE A 88 2.03 8.60 11.11
C PHE A 88 2.12 9.73 12.13
N GLU A 89 2.62 9.40 13.32
CA GLU A 89 2.82 10.37 14.39
C GLU A 89 4.10 11.19 14.18
N SER A 90 3.96 12.51 14.25
CA SER A 90 5.07 13.46 14.40
C SER A 90 5.18 13.91 15.84
N ALA A 91 6.42 14.01 16.34
CA ALA A 91 6.68 14.47 17.70
C ALA A 91 6.21 15.91 17.98
N GLU A 92 6.07 16.73 16.94
CA GLU A 92 5.77 18.17 17.08
C GLU A 92 4.28 18.49 16.97
N VAL A 93 3.54 17.76 16.12
CA VAL A 93 2.19 18.13 15.68
C VAL A 93 1.17 17.00 15.80
N GLY A 94 1.57 15.80 16.24
CA GLY A 94 0.70 14.62 16.33
C GLY A 94 0.56 13.89 14.99
N GLU A 95 -0.59 13.24 14.74
CA GLU A 95 -0.82 12.48 13.51
C GLU A 95 -0.84 13.40 12.29
N ILE A 96 0.01 13.09 11.31
CA ILE A 96 0.10 13.78 10.03
C ILE A 96 0.04 12.78 8.88
N ALA A 97 -0.22 13.28 7.67
CA ALA A 97 -0.36 12.46 6.48
C ALA A 97 0.54 12.95 5.34
N ILE A 98 1.14 12.00 4.61
CA ILE A 98 1.74 12.25 3.29
C ILE A 98 0.77 11.72 2.24
N ASP A 99 0.25 12.63 1.42
CA ASP A 99 -0.58 12.32 0.26
C ASP A 99 0.32 12.10 -0.96
N LEU A 100 0.17 10.98 -1.65
CA LEU A 100 0.95 10.61 -2.82
C LEU A 100 0.03 10.10 -3.95
N ALA A 101 0.24 10.57 -5.16
CA ALA A 101 -0.42 10.11 -6.37
C ALA A 101 0.60 9.43 -7.31
N LYS A 102 0.14 8.41 -8.05
CA LYS A 102 0.95 7.74 -9.06
C LYS A 102 1.35 8.71 -10.17
N VAL A 103 2.64 8.70 -10.51
CA VAL A 103 3.17 9.39 -11.69
C VAL A 103 3.53 8.35 -12.75
N ASP A 104 4.28 7.32 -12.36
CA ASP A 104 4.62 6.16 -13.19
C ASP A 104 4.88 4.92 -12.32
N GLN A 105 5.55 3.88 -12.85
CA GLN A 105 5.81 2.61 -12.14
C GLN A 105 6.73 2.75 -10.91
N ASP A 106 7.62 3.74 -10.93
CA ASP A 106 8.68 3.93 -9.95
C ASP A 106 8.60 5.28 -9.23
N ASN A 107 7.61 6.13 -9.55
CA ASN A 107 7.50 7.47 -9.00
C ASN A 107 6.07 7.82 -8.53
N LEU A 108 6.00 8.47 -7.38
CA LEU A 108 4.81 9.13 -6.82
C LEU A 108 5.10 10.61 -6.55
N LYS A 109 4.04 11.43 -6.56
CA LYS A 109 4.12 12.85 -6.20
C LYS A 109 2.90 13.27 -5.39
N GLY A 110 3.11 14.16 -4.43
CA GLY A 110 2.02 14.83 -3.71
C GLY A 110 2.56 15.76 -2.65
N THR A 111 2.04 15.68 -1.44
CA THR A 111 2.30 16.68 -0.39
C THR A 111 2.33 16.09 1.01
N LEU A 112 3.15 16.69 1.87
CA LEU A 112 3.00 16.63 3.33
C LEU A 112 2.51 18.02 3.78
N TYR A 113 1.25 18.12 4.23
CA TYR A 113 0.58 19.42 4.39
C TYR A 113 0.64 20.25 3.09
N THR A 114 1.46 21.31 3.06
CA THR A 114 1.67 22.19 1.90
C THR A 114 3.03 21.99 1.25
N PHE A 115 3.88 21.12 1.80
CA PHE A 115 5.24 20.87 1.31
C PHE A 115 5.22 19.82 0.21
N GLU A 116 5.98 20.04 -0.87
CA GLU A 116 6.07 19.09 -1.98
C GLU A 116 6.72 17.79 -1.50
N ALA A 117 6.04 16.67 -1.76
CA ALA A 117 6.55 15.33 -1.51
C ALA A 117 6.70 14.57 -2.84
N ASN A 118 7.83 13.90 -3.01
CA ASN A 118 8.07 12.99 -4.13
C ASN A 118 8.51 11.64 -3.57
N ALA A 119 7.98 10.54 -4.08
CA ALA A 119 8.44 9.20 -3.69
C ALA A 119 9.04 8.47 -4.90
N LYS A 120 10.17 7.81 -4.70
CA LYS A 120 10.83 7.00 -5.71
C LYS A 120 11.02 5.58 -5.20
N ARG A 121 10.72 4.59 -6.04
CA ARG A 121 10.92 3.19 -5.71
C ARG A 121 12.41 2.89 -5.52
N VAL A 122 12.75 2.15 -4.47
CA VAL A 122 14.11 1.69 -4.18
C VAL A 122 14.27 0.28 -4.78
N LYS A 123 15.27 0.10 -5.64
CA LYS A 123 15.59 -1.17 -6.30
C LYS A 123 16.75 -1.87 -5.61
#